data_AF-A0A1Y4QTD9-F1
#
_entry.id   AF-A0A1Y4QTD9-F1
#
_cell.length_a   1.000
_cell.length_b   1.000
_cell.length_c   1.000
_cell.angle_alpha   90.00
_cell.angle_beta   90.00
_cell.angle_gamma   90.00
#
_symmetry.space_group_name_H-M   'P 1'
#
loop_
_entity.id
_entity.type
_entity.pdbx_description
1 polymer ?
#
loop_
_entity_poly.entity_id
_entity_poly.type
_entity_poly.pdbx_seq_one_letter_code
_entity_poly.pdbx_strand_id
1 'polypeptide(L)'
;MYKILKHRYTHVAIGLNENDFYSFCFKGFSKEKKRSKIPQNWRDNYAYCYIDVDKQQYNLIKQEIYLILENERDYRYSIIEFIGAFLKIPIRINNHYFCSYFVADVLKNAGYSLQKNQIYICQIL
;
A
#
# COMPACT_ATOMS: atom_id res chain seq x y z
N MET A 1 -5.07 7.36 -13.18
CA MET A 1 -4.59 5.97 -13.28
C MET A 1 -5.57 5.00 -13.95
N TYR A 2 -6.86 5.00 -13.61
CA TYR A 2 -7.86 4.07 -14.20
C TYR A 2 -7.84 3.96 -15.74
N LYS A 3 -7.79 5.10 -16.46
CA LYS A 3 -7.76 5.12 -17.94
C LYS A 3 -6.51 4.49 -18.57
N ILE A 4 -5.43 4.35 -17.80
CA ILE A 4 -4.13 3.84 -18.27
C ILE A 4 -3.95 2.36 -17.90
N LEU A 5 -4.35 1.99 -16.69
CA LEU A 5 -4.11 0.65 -16.15
C LEU A 5 -5.26 -0.36 -16.45
N LYS A 6 -6.45 0.09 -16.85
CA LYS A 6 -7.65 -0.77 -17.06
C LYS A 6 -8.01 -1.68 -15.87
N HIS A 7 -7.52 -1.37 -14.67
CA HIS A 7 -7.81 -2.11 -13.44
C HIS A 7 -8.82 -1.36 -12.57
N ARG A 8 -9.76 -2.11 -11.96
CA ARG A 8 -10.85 -1.57 -11.15
C ARG A 8 -10.39 -0.96 -9.82
N TYR A 9 -9.26 -1.42 -9.29
CA TYR A 9 -8.64 -0.89 -8.08
C TYR A 9 -7.23 -0.40 -8.40
N THR A 10 -6.94 0.86 -8.11
CA THR A 10 -5.67 1.50 -8.47
C THR A 10 -4.93 2.09 -7.25
N HIS A 11 -5.42 1.79 -6.05
CA HIS A 11 -4.84 2.25 -4.80
C HIS A 11 -5.16 1.26 -3.69
N VAL A 12 -4.24 1.09 -2.76
CA VAL A 12 -4.42 0.22 -1.59
C VAL A 12 -3.83 0.90 -0.36
N ALA A 13 -4.48 0.64 0.78
CA ALA A 13 -4.08 1.13 2.08
C ALA A 13 -4.20 -0.01 3.09
N ILE A 14 -3.38 0.01 4.14
CA ILE A 14 -3.48 -0.94 5.25
C ILE A 14 -4.12 -0.23 6.46
N GLY A 15 -5.08 -0.89 7.08
CA GLY A 15 -5.76 -0.39 8.28
C GLY A 15 -5.23 -1.10 9.54
N LEU A 16 -4.90 -0.33 10.58
CA LEU A 16 -4.63 -0.89 11.91
C LEU A 16 -5.90 -1.07 12.74
N ASN A 17 -6.93 -0.29 12.42
CA ASN A 17 -8.26 -0.34 13.01
C ASN A 17 -9.27 0.25 12.01
N GLU A 18 -10.53 0.38 12.40
CA GLU A 18 -11.60 0.89 11.53
C GLU A 18 -11.43 2.37 11.09
N ASN A 19 -10.50 3.11 11.70
CA ASN A 19 -10.35 4.56 11.53
C ASN A 19 -9.01 4.95 10.92
N ASP A 20 -7.97 4.16 11.17
CA ASP A 20 -6.58 4.50 10.87
C ASP A 20 -6.08 3.66 9.70
N PHE A 21 -6.09 4.28 8.51
CA PHE A 21 -5.57 3.72 7.27
C PHE A 21 -4.28 4.44 6.87
N TYR A 22 -3.33 3.68 6.34
CA TYR A 22 -2.01 4.16 5.95
C TYR A 22 -1.69 3.70 4.54
N SER A 23 -1.09 4.58 3.74
CA SER A 23 -0.63 4.24 2.39
C SER A 23 0.47 5.20 1.92
N PHE A 24 1.05 4.86 0.77
CA PHE A 24 1.86 5.80 -0.02
C PHE A 24 1.02 6.39 -1.15
N CYS A 25 0.93 7.71 -1.19
CA CYS A 25 0.34 8.44 -2.31
C CYS A 25 1.41 9.29 -2.99
N PHE A 26 1.09 10.00 -4.08
CA PHE A 26 2.04 10.88 -4.78
C PHE A 26 2.73 11.92 -3.87
N LYS A 27 2.15 12.24 -2.70
CA LYS A 27 2.74 13.15 -1.71
C LYS A 27 3.68 12.47 -0.69
N GLY A 28 3.89 11.15 -0.82
CA GLY A 28 4.62 10.34 0.15
C GLY A 28 3.69 9.52 1.05
N PHE A 29 4.21 9.09 2.19
CA PHE A 29 3.44 8.36 3.19
C PHE A 29 2.31 9.22 3.75
N SER A 30 1.14 8.64 3.99
CA SER A 30 -0.02 9.40 4.45
C SER A 30 -0.97 8.56 5.28
N LYS A 31 -1.52 9.19 6.32
CA LYS A 31 -2.69 8.69 7.05
C LYS A 31 -3.96 9.11 6.31
N GLU A 32 -4.73 8.13 5.86
CA GLU A 32 -5.94 8.35 5.08
C GLU A 32 -7.18 8.59 5.97
N LYS A 33 -8.15 9.32 5.41
CA LYS A 33 -9.42 9.61 6.08
C LYS A 33 -10.36 8.40 6.00
N LYS A 34 -11.11 8.15 7.08
CA LYS A 34 -12.16 7.12 7.15
C LYS A 34 -13.12 7.17 5.94
N ARG A 35 -13.50 6.01 5.42
CA ARG A 35 -14.47 5.85 4.31
C ARG A 35 -15.82 6.52 4.56
N SER A 36 -16.27 6.67 5.80
CA SER A 36 -17.52 7.39 6.09
C SER A 36 -17.50 8.85 5.58
N LYS A 37 -16.30 9.43 5.41
CA LYS A 37 -16.08 10.76 4.84
C LYS A 37 -15.88 10.76 3.31
N ILE A 38 -15.89 9.59 2.66
CA ILE A 38 -15.80 9.44 1.21
C ILE A 38 -17.23 9.53 0.62
N PRO A 39 -17.44 10.37 -0.41
CA PRO A 39 -18.72 10.50 -1.11
C PRO A 39 -19.34 9.14 -1.50
N GLN A 40 -20.65 8.99 -1.33
CA GLN A 40 -21.36 7.73 -1.55
C GLN A 40 -21.12 7.16 -2.96
N ASN A 41 -21.08 8.03 -3.98
CA ASN A 41 -20.80 7.68 -5.38
C ASN A 41 -19.40 7.13 -5.63
N TRP A 42 -18.48 7.22 -4.67
CA TRP A 42 -17.13 6.66 -4.78
C TRP A 42 -17.02 5.31 -4.07
N ARG A 43 -18.00 4.94 -3.22
CA ARG A 43 -17.95 3.71 -2.40
C ARG A 43 -17.98 2.43 -3.23
N ASP A 44 -18.56 2.46 -4.43
CA ASP A 44 -18.61 1.32 -5.37
C ASP A 44 -17.23 0.95 -5.96
N ASN A 45 -16.22 1.82 -5.74
CA ASN A 45 -14.85 1.65 -6.20
C ASN A 45 -13.87 1.21 -5.09
N TYR A 46 -14.37 0.86 -3.90
CA TYR A 46 -13.54 0.38 -2.79
C TYR A 46 -13.91 -1.07 -2.42
N ALA A 47 -12.90 -1.88 -2.15
CA ALA A 47 -13.03 -3.20 -1.55
C ALA A 47 -12.28 -3.23 -0.21
N TYR A 48 -12.83 -3.96 0.77
CA TYR A 48 -12.13 -4.27 2.00
C TYR A 48 -11.76 -5.74 2.02
N CYS A 49 -10.51 -6.02 2.35
CA CYS A 49 -10.03 -7.35 2.65
C CYS A 49 -9.62 -7.37 4.12
N TYR A 50 -10.18 -8.31 4.86
CA TYR A 50 -9.79 -8.57 6.24
C TYR A 50 -8.91 -9.83 6.26
N ILE A 51 -7.89 -9.80 7.09
CA ILE A 51 -7.01 -10.94 7.35
C ILE A 51 -7.02 -11.20 8.85
N ASP A 52 -6.91 -12.48 9.23
CA ASP A 52 -6.72 -12.84 10.62
C ASP A 52 -5.28 -12.51 11.03
N VAL A 53 -5.13 -11.75 12.11
CA VAL A 53 -3.86 -11.24 12.60
C VAL A 53 -3.72 -11.60 14.07
N ASP A 54 -2.67 -12.36 14.40
CA ASP A 54 -2.34 -12.63 15.80
C ASP A 54 -1.68 -11.40 16.46
N LYS A 55 -1.52 -11.45 17.79
CA LYS A 55 -0.97 -10.33 18.55
C LYS A 55 0.47 -9.98 18.15
N GLN A 56 1.30 -10.96 17.81
CA GLN A 56 2.68 -10.73 17.41
C GLN A 56 2.73 -10.08 16.02
N GLN A 57 1.99 -10.62 15.06
CA GLN A 57 1.85 -10.09 13.71
C GLN A 57 1.32 -8.65 13.74
N TYR A 58 0.29 -8.38 14.54
CA TYR A 58 -0.27 -7.04 14.69
C TYR A 58 0.78 -6.05 15.21
N ASN A 59 1.58 -6.45 16.20
CA ASN A 59 2.64 -5.60 16.73
C ASN A 59 3.74 -5.32 15.70
N LEU A 60 4.12 -6.31 14.88
CA LEU A 60 5.10 -6.12 13.80
C LEU A 60 4.57 -5.12 12.76
N ILE A 61 3.33 -5.32 12.28
CA ILE A 61 2.67 -4.40 11.34
C ILE A 61 2.64 -2.99 11.91
N LYS A 62 2.19 -2.84 13.16
CA LYS A 62 2.09 -1.54 13.83
C LYS A 62 3.45 -0.86 13.98
N GLN A 63 4.47 -1.61 14.40
CA GLN A 63 5.83 -1.08 14.57
C GLN A 63 6.37 -0.58 13.24
N GLU A 64 6.24 -1.34 12.16
CA GLU A 64 6.73 -0.93 10.85
C GLU A 64 6.05 0.33 10.33
N ILE A 65 4.71 0.41 10.44
CA ILE A 65 3.95 1.61 10.08
C ILE A 65 4.41 2.82 10.88
N TYR A 66 4.68 2.65 12.18
CA TYR A 66 5.08 3.76 13.05
C TYR A 66 6.52 4.20 12.79
N LEU A 67 7.43 3.27 12.47
CA LEU A 67 8.79 3.59 12.03
C LEU A 67 8.76 4.43 10.74
N ILE A 68 7.91 4.07 9.77
CA ILE A 68 7.73 4.86 8.55
C ILE A 68 7.12 6.22 8.86
N LEU A 69 6.17 6.30 9.79
CA LEU A 69 5.55 7.56 10.20
C LEU A 69 6.55 8.51 10.89
N GLU A 70 7.38 8.00 11.79
CA GLU A 70 8.41 8.77 12.50
C GLU A 70 9.48 9.30 11.55
N ASN A 71 9.77 8.56 10.47
CA ASN A 71 10.77 8.90 9.47
C ASN A 71 10.14 9.30 8.13
N GLU A 72 8.90 9.82 8.13
CA GLU A 72 8.11 10.03 6.90
C GLU A 72 8.83 10.90 5.84
N ARG A 73 9.71 11.80 6.27
CA ARG A 73 10.49 12.70 5.40
C ARG A 73 11.54 11.97 4.57
N ASP A 74 11.98 10.80 5.05
CA ASP A 74 12.97 9.97 4.38
C ASP A 74 12.35 9.06 3.33
N TYR A 75 11.01 8.91 3.34
CA TYR A 75 10.27 8.07 2.41
C TYR A 75 9.57 8.88 1.32
N ARG A 76 9.66 8.41 0.09
CA ARG A 76 9.05 9.07 -1.08
C ARG A 76 8.19 8.11 -1.88
N TYR A 77 7.29 8.66 -2.68
CA TYR A 77 6.54 7.87 -3.66
C TYR A 77 7.42 7.53 -4.85
N SER A 78 7.38 6.28 -5.30
CA SER A 78 8.22 5.83 -6.41
C SER A 78 7.55 6.01 -7.77
N ILE A 79 7.86 7.10 -8.47
CA ILE A 79 7.47 7.27 -9.89
C ILE A 79 8.35 6.40 -10.81
N ILE A 80 9.60 6.15 -10.40
CA ILE A 80 10.56 5.37 -11.20
C ILE A 80 10.18 3.88 -11.21
N GLU A 81 9.68 3.34 -10.11
CA GLU A 81 9.18 1.96 -10.06
C GLU A 81 7.98 1.76 -10.99
N PHE A 82 7.10 2.77 -11.10
CA PHE A 82 5.99 2.74 -12.06
C PHE A 82 6.48 2.67 -13.52
N ILE A 83 7.53 3.44 -13.87
CA ILE A 83 8.14 3.37 -15.21
C ILE A 83 8.84 2.02 -15.42
N GLY A 84 9.58 1.53 -14.42
CA GLY A 84 10.22 0.22 -14.46
C GLY A 84 9.22 -0.91 -14.68
N ALA A 85 8.09 -0.89 -13.98
CA ALA A 85 7.01 -1.84 -14.16
C ALA A 85 6.40 -1.80 -15.56
N PHE A 86 6.16 -0.60 -16.10
CA PHE A 86 5.72 -0.43 -17.49
C PHE A 86 6.69 -1.05 -18.50
N LEU A 87 8.00 -0.96 -18.22
CA LEU A 87 9.07 -1.54 -19.04
C LEU A 87 9.44 -2.99 -18.67
N LYS A 88 8.76 -3.61 -17.68
CA LYS A 88 9.08 -4.93 -17.10
C LYS A 88 10.51 -5.06 -16.55
N ILE A 89 11.08 -3.95 -16.06
CA ILE A 89 12.39 -3.90 -15.42
C ILE A 89 12.20 -3.74 -13.90
N PRO A 90 12.65 -4.70 -13.07
CA PRO A 90 12.56 -4.58 -11.62
C PRO A 90 13.59 -3.55 -11.13
N ILE A 91 13.13 -2.34 -10.85
CA ILE A 91 13.92 -1.28 -10.19
C ILE A 91 13.43 -1.21 -8.74
N ARG A 92 14.34 -1.19 -7.77
CA ARG A 92 14.01 -0.92 -6.36
C ARG A 92 14.85 0.26 -5.89
N ILE A 93 14.20 1.30 -5.40
CA ILE A 93 14.90 2.46 -4.83
C ILE A 93 14.65 2.45 -3.33
N ASN A 94 15.71 2.50 -2.54
CA ASN A 94 15.58 2.54 -1.09
C ASN A 94 14.71 3.74 -0.66
N ASN A 95 13.86 3.50 0.33
CA ASN A 95 12.90 4.45 0.88
C ASN A 95 11.90 5.02 -0.14
N HIS A 96 11.71 4.35 -1.28
CA HIS A 96 10.65 4.69 -2.22
C HIS A 96 9.61 3.58 -2.25
N TYR A 97 8.34 3.93 -2.08
CA TYR A 97 7.26 2.96 -2.07
C TYR A 97 6.15 3.35 -3.04
N PHE A 98 5.64 2.34 -3.75
CA PHE A 98 4.28 2.34 -4.29
C PHE A 98 3.30 1.85 -3.22
N CYS A 99 2.01 2.22 -3.30
CA CYS A 99 1.03 1.87 -2.26
C CYS A 99 0.91 0.35 -2.04
N SER A 100 0.91 -0.41 -3.13
CA SER A 100 0.83 -1.87 -3.15
C SER A 100 2.09 -2.53 -2.59
N TYR A 101 3.29 -2.01 -2.91
CA TYR A 101 4.55 -2.46 -2.34
C TYR A 101 4.65 -2.22 -0.86
N PHE A 102 4.23 -1.04 -0.41
CA PHE A 102 4.20 -0.74 1.00
C PHE A 102 3.34 -1.75 1.76
N VAL A 103 2.11 -2.02 1.29
CA VAL A 103 1.25 -3.03 1.94
C VAL A 103 1.87 -4.42 1.85
N ALA A 104 2.50 -4.76 0.72
CA ALA A 104 3.13 -6.06 0.53
C ALA A 104 4.33 -6.29 1.46
N ASP A 105 5.23 -5.31 1.58
CA ASP A 105 6.42 -5.40 2.44
C ASP A 105 6.01 -5.45 3.92
N VAL A 106 5.05 -4.61 4.36
CA VAL A 106 4.54 -4.64 5.74
C VAL A 106 3.95 -6.02 6.10
N LEU A 107 3.13 -6.59 5.22
CA LEU A 107 2.55 -7.91 5.47
C LEU A 107 3.61 -9.02 5.43
N LYS A 108 4.55 -8.94 4.49
CA LYS A 108 5.64 -9.91 4.39
C LYS A 108 6.53 -9.91 5.63
N ASN A 109 6.88 -8.74 6.15
CA ASN A 109 7.68 -8.59 7.36
C ASN A 109 6.95 -9.08 8.60
N ALA A 110 5.62 -9.02 8.61
CA ALA A 110 4.77 -9.63 9.62
C ALA A 110 4.56 -11.16 9.44
N GLY A 111 5.20 -11.79 8.44
CA GLY A 111 5.17 -13.24 8.24
C GLY A 111 4.09 -13.74 7.28
N TYR A 112 3.36 -12.88 6.59
CA TYR A 112 2.40 -13.30 5.58
C TYR A 112 3.10 -13.66 4.26
N SER A 113 2.73 -14.82 3.70
CA SER A 113 3.19 -15.24 2.38
C SER A 113 2.27 -14.68 1.29
N LEU A 114 2.76 -13.67 0.57
CA LEU A 114 2.10 -13.15 -0.63
C LEU A 114 2.49 -14.01 -1.83
N GLN A 115 1.52 -14.50 -2.59
CA GLN A 115 1.81 -15.35 -3.76
C GLN A 115 2.58 -14.54 -4.81
N LYS A 116 3.53 -15.15 -5.54
CA LYS A 116 4.35 -14.49 -6.57
C LYS A 116 3.53 -13.67 -7.58
N ASN A 117 2.34 -14.13 -7.94
CA ASN A 117 1.44 -13.42 -8.86
C ASN A 117 0.86 -12.13 -8.26
N GLN A 118 0.70 -12.05 -6.93
CA GLN A 118 0.27 -10.83 -6.22
C GLN A 118 1.39 -9.79 -6.13
N ILE A 119 2.65 -10.23 -6.09
CA ILE A 119 3.82 -9.35 -6.07
C ILE A 119 3.95 -8.63 -7.43
N TYR A 120 3.89 -9.35 -8.56
CA TYR A 120 3.88 -8.74 -9.90
C TYR A 120 2.67 -7.83 -10.15
N ILE A 121 1.50 -8.16 -9.58
CA ILE A 121 0.33 -7.28 -9.62
C ILE A 121 0.59 -6.00 -8.82
N CYS A 122 1.26 -6.06 -7.67
CA CYS A 122 1.71 -4.86 -6.96
C CYS A 122 2.78 -4.09 -7.75
N GLN A 123 3.59 -4.77 -8.57
CA GLN A 123 4.54 -4.09 -9.45
C GLN A 123 3.85 -3.35 -10.59
N ILE A 124 2.78 -3.91 -11.15
CA ILE A 124 2.13 -3.45 -12.38
C ILE A 124 0.91 -2.53 -12.12
N LEU A 125 0.34 -2.56 -10.91
CA LEU A 125 -0.69 -1.61 -10.43
C LEU A 125 -0.07 -0.34 -9.89
#